data_AF-A0A7Y2NI32-F1
#
_entry.id   AF-A0A7Y2NI32-F1
#
_cell.length_a   1.000
_cell.length_b   1.000
_cell.length_c   1.000
_cell.angle_alpha   90.00
_cell.angle_beta   90.00
_cell.angle_gamma   90.00
#
_symmetry.space_group_name_H-M   'P 1'
#
loop_
_entity.id
_entity.type
_entity.pdbx_description
1 polymer ?
#
loop_
_entity_poly.entity_id
_entity_poly.type
_entity_poly.pdbx_seq_one_letter_code
_entity_poly.pdbx_strand_id
1 'polypeptide(L)'
;ALREAGFDARIERVMEPAWTTDWITEAGREKLRAYGIAPPEKAAGSVRALFGETVVTCPRCGARESEKISEFGSTACKAQYRCRACLEPFDYFKCI
;
A
#
# COMPACT_ATOMS: atom_id res chain seq x y z
N ALA A 1 9.73 20.68 -18.44
CA ALA A 1 9.12 21.00 -17.14
C ALA A 1 10.13 21.41 -16.06
N LEU A 2 10.78 20.50 -15.31
CA LEU A 2 11.62 20.89 -14.16
C LEU A 2 12.86 21.74 -14.53
N ARG A 3 13.59 21.37 -15.58
CA ARG A 3 14.72 22.17 -16.08
C ARG A 3 14.27 23.53 -16.63
N GLU A 4 13.14 23.56 -17.35
CA GLU A 4 12.54 24.80 -17.87
C GLU A 4 12.05 25.72 -16.74
N ALA A 5 11.65 25.14 -15.59
CA ALA A 5 11.33 25.87 -14.38
C ALA A 5 12.58 26.27 -13.55
N GLY A 6 13.79 26.05 -14.07
CA GLY A 6 15.05 26.49 -13.46
C GLY A 6 15.64 25.53 -12.41
N PHE A 7 15.07 24.34 -12.23
CA PHE A 7 15.61 23.35 -11.29
C PHE A 7 16.74 22.53 -11.92
N ASP A 8 17.91 22.51 -11.25
CA ASP A 8 19.01 21.59 -11.57
C ASP A 8 18.94 20.35 -10.66
N ALA A 9 18.20 19.34 -11.10
CA ALA A 9 17.96 18.13 -10.33
C ALA A 9 19.01 17.05 -10.61
N ARG A 10 19.60 16.48 -9.55
CA ARG A 10 20.45 15.29 -9.61
C ARG A 10 19.62 14.04 -9.36
N ILE A 11 19.81 13.01 -10.20
CA ILE A 11 19.18 11.70 -10.04
C ILE A 11 20.24 10.70 -9.58
N GLU A 12 19.98 10.03 -8.46
CA GLU A 12 20.79 8.91 -7.99
C GLU A 12 19.98 7.62 -8.06
N ARG A 13 20.60 6.57 -8.60
CA ARG A 13 19.99 5.23 -8.67
C ARG A 13 20.61 4.37 -7.58
N VAL A 14 19.78 3.96 -6.61
CA VAL A 14 20.18 3.11 -5.50
C VAL A 14 19.53 1.75 -5.70
N MET A 15 20.35 0.71 -5.78
CA MET A 15 19.88 -0.69 -5.94
C MET A 15 20.01 -1.49 -4.65
N GLU A 16 20.84 -1.02 -3.71
CA GLU A 16 21.08 -1.65 -2.41
C GLU A 16 21.02 -0.61 -1.29
N PRO A 17 20.33 -0.89 -0.17
CA PRO A 17 19.46 -2.05 0.05
C PRO A 17 18.24 -2.04 -0.90
N ALA A 18 17.70 -3.23 -1.17
CA ALA A 18 16.47 -3.34 -1.94
C ALA A 18 15.34 -2.55 -1.27
N TRP A 19 14.48 -1.94 -2.08
CA TRP A 19 13.31 -1.22 -1.58
C TRP A 19 12.40 -2.17 -0.79
N THR A 20 11.91 -1.71 0.37
CA THR A 20 10.96 -2.46 1.21
C THR A 20 9.81 -1.55 1.66
N THR A 21 8.63 -2.15 1.82
CA THR A 21 7.46 -1.48 2.40
C THR A 21 7.65 -1.06 3.86
N ASP A 22 8.66 -1.60 4.55
CA ASP A 22 9.01 -1.21 5.92
C ASP A 22 9.51 0.24 6.01
N TRP A 23 10.02 0.81 4.92
CA TRP A 23 10.46 2.20 4.87
C TRP A 23 9.31 3.20 4.84
N ILE A 24 8.06 2.75 4.68
CA ILE A 24 6.88 3.62 4.76
C ILE A 24 6.67 4.02 6.22
N THR A 25 6.93 5.28 6.52
CA THR A 25 6.77 5.91 7.84
C THR A 25 5.31 5.89 8.32
N GLU A 26 5.08 6.06 9.63
CA GLU A 26 3.72 6.13 10.16
C GLU A 26 2.91 7.28 9.55
N ALA A 27 3.54 8.45 9.35
CA ALA A 27 2.89 9.56 8.65
C ALA A 27 2.52 9.21 7.20
N GLY A 28 3.35 8.41 6.50
CA GLY A 28 3.04 7.88 5.18
C GLY A 28 1.85 6.91 5.20
N ARG A 29 1.81 6.01 6.19
CA ARG A 29 0.71 5.07 6.42
C ARG A 29 -0.59 5.80 6.67
N GLU A 30 -0.55 6.87 7.46
CA GLU A 30 -1.74 7.68 7.74
C GLU A 30 -2.23 8.42 6.50
N LYS A 31 -1.33 8.99 5.69
CA LYS A 31 -1.70 9.61 4.41
C LYS A 31 -2.33 8.61 3.43
N LEU A 32 -1.85 7.36 3.40
CA LEU A 32 -2.50 6.30 2.61
C LEU A 32 -3.93 6.05 3.10
N ARG A 33 -4.14 5.90 4.42
CA ARG A 33 -5.48 5.73 5.00
C ARG A 33 -6.40 6.89 4.66
N ALA A 34 -5.93 8.12 4.86
CA ALA A 34 -6.68 9.34 4.56
C ALA A 34 -7.06 9.45 3.07
N TYR A 35 -6.20 8.95 2.17
CA TYR A 35 -6.49 8.87 0.74
C TYR A 35 -7.47 7.72 0.39
N GLY A 36 -7.73 6.80 1.32
CA GLY A 36 -8.60 5.63 1.12
C GLY A 36 -7.87 4.38 0.61
N ILE A 37 -6.54 4.34 0.73
CA ILE A 37 -5.72 3.14 0.46
C ILE A 37 -5.36 2.49 1.80
N ALA A 38 -5.63 1.19 1.93
CA ALA A 38 -5.15 0.44 3.08
C ALA A 38 -3.62 0.31 3.00
N PRO A 39 -2.86 0.81 4.01
CA PRO A 39 -1.42 0.71 4.03
C PRO A 39 -0.97 -0.76 4.17
N PRO A 40 0.28 -1.10 3.80
CA PRO A 40 0.78 -2.47 3.97
C PRO A 40 0.73 -2.88 5.43
N GLU A 41 0.17 -4.04 5.73
CA GLU A 41 0.17 -4.55 7.10
C GLU A 41 1.61 -4.90 7.52
N LYS A 42 1.92 -4.86 8.81
CA LYS A 42 3.30 -5.03 9.35
C LYS A 42 3.92 -6.43 9.09
N ALA A 43 3.28 -7.26 8.29
CA ALA A 43 3.70 -8.61 7.95
C ALA A 43 4.56 -8.66 6.68
N ALA A 44 5.37 -7.63 6.40
CA ALA A 44 6.43 -7.71 5.41
C ALA A 44 7.35 -8.89 5.76
N GLY A 45 7.50 -9.84 4.83
CA GLY A 45 8.35 -11.03 5.01
C GLY A 45 7.74 -12.21 5.81
N SER A 46 6.47 -12.18 6.22
CA SER A 46 5.87 -13.36 6.85
C SER A 46 5.49 -14.41 5.80
N VAL A 47 5.79 -15.68 6.06
CA VAL A 47 5.36 -16.83 5.23
C VAL A 47 3.85 -16.81 4.96
N ARG A 48 3.05 -16.24 5.88
CA ARG A 48 1.59 -16.08 5.72
C ARG A 48 1.19 -15.07 4.66
N ALA A 49 2.00 -14.04 4.40
CA ALA A 49 1.77 -13.11 3.30
C ALA A 49 1.91 -13.82 1.93
N LEU A 50 2.76 -14.84 1.83
CA LEU A 50 2.89 -15.69 0.63
C LEU A 50 1.63 -16.55 0.39
N PHE A 51 0.85 -16.83 1.43
CA PHE A 51 -0.38 -17.63 1.37
C PHE A 51 -1.66 -16.79 1.31
N GLY A 52 -1.56 -15.46 1.18
CA GLY A 52 -2.71 -14.59 0.96
C GLY A 52 -3.60 -14.33 2.19
N GLU A 53 -3.24 -14.84 3.37
CA GLU A 53 -3.98 -14.62 4.63
C GLU A 53 -3.53 -13.33 5.32
N THR A 54 -3.75 -12.18 4.67
CA THR A 54 -3.54 -10.88 5.32
C THR A 54 -4.90 -10.28 5.69
N VAL A 55 -5.11 -10.04 6.98
CA VAL A 55 -6.27 -9.27 7.46
C VAL A 55 -6.01 -7.80 7.16
N VAL A 56 -6.72 -7.25 6.19
CA VAL A 56 -6.54 -5.85 5.77
C VAL A 56 -7.59 -4.97 6.44
N THR A 57 -7.15 -3.94 7.15
CA THR A 57 -8.07 -3.02 7.80
C THR A 57 -8.68 -2.04 6.78
N CYS A 58 -10.01 -1.90 6.76
CA CYS A 58 -10.69 -0.94 5.90
C CYS A 58 -10.26 0.50 6.23
N PRO A 59 -9.75 1.29 5.26
CA PRO A 59 -9.28 2.65 5.52
C PRO A 59 -10.40 3.65 5.78
N ARG A 60 -11.66 3.31 5.46
CA ARG A 60 -12.82 4.18 5.70
C ARG A 60 -13.45 4.01 7.08
N CYS A 61 -13.73 2.77 7.49
CA CYS A 61 -14.48 2.49 8.72
C CYS A 61 -13.67 1.78 9.80
N GLY A 62 -12.43 1.36 9.52
CA GLY A 62 -11.58 0.65 10.46
C GLY A 62 -11.95 -0.83 10.71
N ALA A 63 -12.98 -1.35 10.06
CA ALA A 63 -13.36 -2.76 10.18
C ALA A 63 -12.30 -3.68 9.56
N ARG A 64 -12.10 -4.85 10.18
CA ARG A 64 -11.16 -5.89 9.72
C ARG A 64 -11.80 -6.96 8.83
N GLU A 65 -13.12 -6.88 8.66
CA GLU A 65 -13.89 -7.77 7.82
C GLU A 65 -13.75 -7.34 6.35
N SER A 66 -12.56 -7.53 5.78
CA SER A 66 -12.28 -7.26 4.38
C SER A 66 -12.13 -8.56 3.60
N GLU A 67 -12.59 -8.58 2.36
CA GLU A 67 -12.32 -9.67 1.43
C GLU A 67 -11.54 -9.15 0.22
N LYS A 68 -10.59 -9.96 -0.25
CA LYS A 68 -9.85 -9.67 -1.47
C LYS A 68 -10.74 -10.00 -2.67
N ILE A 69 -10.89 -9.03 -3.57
CA ILE A 69 -11.64 -9.19 -4.82
C ILE A 69 -10.69 -9.56 -5.97
N SER A 70 -9.50 -8.98 -5.98
CA SER A 70 -8.48 -9.22 -7.01
C SER A 70 -7.08 -9.01 -6.43
N GLU A 71 -6.11 -9.82 -6.87
CA GLU A 71 -4.68 -9.62 -6.56
C GLU A 71 -4.09 -8.37 -7.23
N PHE A 72 -4.81 -7.78 -8.18
CA PHE A 72 -4.42 -6.62 -8.96
C PHE A 72 -5.45 -5.49 -8.78
N GLY A 73 -4.96 -4.30 -8.42
CA GLY A 73 -5.74 -3.06 -8.31
C GLY A 73 -5.27 -1.99 -9.30
N SER A 74 -5.32 -0.73 -8.89
CA SER A 74 -4.94 0.42 -9.73
C SER A 74 -3.47 0.44 -10.19
N THR A 75 -2.60 -0.30 -9.51
CA THR A 75 -1.17 -0.46 -9.83
C THR A 75 -0.69 -1.86 -9.46
N ALA A 76 0.41 -2.33 -10.04
CA ALA A 76 0.96 -3.67 -9.76
C ALA A 76 1.24 -3.94 -8.27
N CYS A 77 1.65 -2.92 -7.51
CA CYS A 77 1.88 -3.01 -6.06
C CYS A 77 0.60 -2.99 -5.21
N LYS A 78 -0.58 -2.87 -5.82
CA LYS A 78 -1.87 -2.83 -5.10
C LYS A 78 -2.76 -4.01 -5.47
N ALA A 79 -3.57 -4.45 -4.52
CA ALA A 79 -4.64 -5.44 -4.68
C ALA A 79 -5.99 -4.80 -4.34
N GLN A 80 -7.07 -5.27 -4.95
CA GLN A 80 -8.40 -4.72 -4.75
C GLN A 80 -9.15 -5.50 -3.67
N TYR A 81 -9.75 -4.76 -2.72
CA TYR A 81 -10.51 -5.30 -1.60
C TYR A 81 -11.90 -4.67 -1.51
N ARG A 82 -12.79 -5.34 -0.79
CA ARG A 82 -14.09 -4.82 -0.35
C ARG A 82 -14.25 -5.01 1.15
N CYS A 83 -14.74 -3.99 1.85
CA CYS A 83 -15.12 -4.12 3.24
C CYS A 83 -16.52 -4.76 3.34
N ARG A 84 -16.70 -5.75 4.21
CA ARG A 84 -18.02 -6.39 4.44
C ARG A 84 -18.88 -5.61 5.43
N ALA A 85 -18.29 -4.72 6.24
CA ALA A 85 -19.02 -3.89 7.20
C ALA A 85 -19.63 -2.64 6.57
N CYS A 86 -18.85 -1.87 5.79
CA CYS A 86 -19.34 -0.66 5.11
C CYS A 86 -19.59 -0.84 3.60
N LEU A 87 -19.30 -2.02 3.03
CA LEU A 87 -19.50 -2.38 1.62
C LEU A 87 -18.63 -1.60 0.61
N GLU A 88 -17.79 -0.68 1.08
CA GLU A 88 -16.93 0.13 0.23
C GLU A 88 -15.77 -0.66 -0.37
N PRO A 89 -15.48 -0.50 -1.68
CA PRO A 89 -14.27 -1.01 -2.30
C PRO A 89 -13.08 -0.10 -1.98
N PHE A 90 -11.89 -0.69 -1.88
CA PHE A 90 -10.65 0.05 -1.66
C PHE A 90 -9.43 -0.72 -2.18
N ASP A 91 -8.33 0.01 -2.39
CA ASP A 91 -7.04 -0.60 -2.72
C ASP A 91 -6.25 -0.91 -1.44
N TYR A 92 -5.58 -2.06 -1.43
CA TYR A 92 -4.57 -2.43 -0.45
C TYR A 92 -3.19 -2.35 -1.07
N PHE A 93 -2.26 -1.65 -0.42
CA PHE A 93 -0.86 -1.64 -0.83
C PHE A 93 -0.17 -2.92 -0.33
N LYS A 94 0.26 -3.79 -1.23
CA LYS A 94 0.84 -5.10 -0.89
C LYS A 94 2.21 -4.94 -0.22
N CYS A 95 2.49 -5.80 0.75
CA CYS A 95 3.82 -5.90 1.34
C CYS A 95 4.81 -6.45 0.30
N ILE A 96 6.01 -5.86 0.29
CA ILE A 96 7.23 -6.46 -0.25
C ILE A 96 8.34 -6.37 0.78
#